data_AF-A0A7J2R7J8-F1
#
_entry.id   AF-A0A7J2R7J8-F1
#
_cell.length_a   1.000
_cell.length_b   1.000
_cell.length_c   1.000
_cell.angle_alpha   90.00
_cell.angle_beta   90.00
_cell.angle_gamma   90.00
#
_symmetry.space_group_name_H-M   'P 1'
#
loop_
_entity.id
_entity.type
_entity.pdbx_description
1 polymer ?
#
loop_
_entity_poly.entity_id
_entity_poly.type
_entity_poly.pdbx_seq_one_letter_code
_entity_poly.pdbx_strand_id
1 'polypeptide(L)'
;MTGVSEKFIKGLAKEWDEDKDLDKALFMSDEEFAKYENPNYDADAEKDKGGDLLKDAYHNIIDILKEYLDMKEEYYNITALWIIGTYFHQDFPSYPYLFFNAMKGSGKSRTINLITTLAKDGSMQNSMTEAVLFRTKGTLAIDEFEGVSRKGNENLRELL
;
A
#
# COMPACT_ATOMS: atom_id res chain seq x y z
N MET A 1 12.48 30.46 -15.16
CA MET A 1 13.05 29.50 -14.19
C MET A 1 12.42 28.12 -14.39
N THR A 2 12.59 27.49 -15.56
CA THR A 2 11.89 26.23 -15.91
C THR A 2 12.83 25.11 -16.38
N GLY A 3 14.13 25.36 -16.55
CA GLY A 3 15.08 24.38 -17.09
C GLY A 3 15.72 23.43 -16.07
N VAL A 4 15.58 23.67 -14.77
CA VAL A 4 16.22 22.85 -13.72
C VAL A 4 15.38 21.61 -13.38
N SER A 5 14.03 21.73 -13.42
CA SER A 5 13.09 20.65 -13.11
C SER A 5 13.11 19.53 -14.16
N GLU A 6 13.07 19.86 -15.45
CA GLU A 6 13.08 18.85 -16.52
C GLU A 6 14.38 18.05 -16.57
N LYS A 7 15.52 18.70 -16.31
CA LYS A 7 16.82 18.03 -16.33
C LYS A 7 17.03 17.14 -15.11
N PHE A 8 16.44 17.51 -13.97
CA PHE A 8 16.45 16.72 -12.73
C PHE A 8 15.50 15.52 -12.84
N ILE A 9 14.29 15.71 -13.37
CA ILE A 9 13.33 14.62 -13.64
C ILE A 9 13.87 13.64 -14.67
N LYS A 10 14.50 14.12 -15.75
CA LYS A 10 15.19 13.27 -16.72
C LYS A 10 16.43 12.58 -16.14
N GLY A 11 17.08 13.18 -15.14
CA GLY A 11 18.19 12.56 -14.41
C GLY A 11 17.73 11.43 -13.49
N LEU A 12 16.64 11.65 -12.75
CA LEU A 12 16.02 10.66 -11.87
C LEU A 12 15.40 9.50 -12.65
N ALA A 13 14.70 9.79 -13.75
CA ALA A 13 14.18 8.75 -14.64
C ALA A 13 15.31 7.85 -15.16
N LYS A 14 16.46 8.44 -15.51
CA LYS A 14 17.61 7.70 -16.02
C LYS A 14 18.31 6.81 -14.98
N GLU A 15 18.25 7.17 -13.69
CA GLU A 15 18.75 6.31 -12.60
C GLU A 15 17.82 5.14 -12.27
N TRP A 16 16.53 5.24 -12.59
CA TRP A 16 15.52 4.21 -12.31
C TRP A 16 15.29 3.27 -13.50
N ASP A 17 15.57 3.73 -14.72
CA ASP A 17 15.29 3.06 -16.00
C ASP A 17 16.43 2.12 -16.47
N GLU A 18 17.45 1.87 -15.63
CA GLU A 18 18.63 1.07 -16.03
C GLU A 18 18.74 -0.30 -15.32
N ASP A 19 17.88 -0.63 -14.36
CA ASP A 19 17.82 -2.00 -13.81
C ASP A 19 16.84 -2.86 -14.60
N LYS A 20 17.30 -3.32 -15.76
CA LYS A 20 16.52 -4.20 -16.66
C LYS A 20 16.10 -5.51 -16.01
N ASP A 21 16.79 -5.94 -14.96
CA ASP A 21 16.44 -7.13 -14.21
C ASP A 21 15.27 -6.85 -13.26
N LEU A 22 15.24 -5.66 -12.65
CA LEU A 22 14.12 -5.18 -11.83
C LEU A 22 12.88 -4.90 -12.68
N ASP A 23 13.02 -4.25 -13.82
CA ASP A 23 11.91 -3.91 -14.72
C ASP A 23 11.24 -5.17 -15.27
N LYS A 24 12.05 -6.17 -15.63
CA LYS A 24 11.55 -7.48 -16.09
C LYS A 24 10.92 -8.31 -14.96
N ALA A 25 11.30 -8.06 -13.71
CA ALA A 25 10.72 -8.73 -12.55
C ALA A 25 9.42 -8.06 -12.07
N LEU A 26 9.30 -6.74 -12.21
CA LEU A 26 8.19 -5.95 -11.70
C LEU A 26 7.09 -5.68 -12.74
N PHE A 27 7.45 -5.57 -14.02
CA PHE A 27 6.53 -5.24 -15.08
C PHE A 27 6.43 -6.37 -16.11
N MET A 28 5.20 -6.68 -16.50
CA MET A 28 4.94 -7.57 -17.62
C MET A 28 5.41 -6.90 -18.91
N SER A 29 5.91 -7.69 -19.86
CA SER A 29 6.18 -7.15 -21.19
C SER A 29 4.88 -6.62 -21.81
N ASP A 30 4.98 -5.62 -22.69
CA ASP A 30 3.83 -5.08 -23.42
C ASP A 30 3.04 -6.20 -24.15
N GLU A 31 3.77 -7.22 -24.62
CA GLU A 31 3.25 -8.40 -25.30
C GLU A 31 2.48 -9.34 -24.36
N GLU A 32 2.88 -9.42 -23.09
CA GLU A 32 2.16 -10.17 -22.05
C GLU A 32 0.95 -9.39 -21.53
N PHE A 33 1.08 -8.07 -21.35
CA PHE A 33 -0.03 -7.21 -20.93
C PHE A 33 -1.16 -7.19 -21.96
N ALA A 34 -0.82 -7.16 -23.26
CA ALA A 34 -1.79 -7.23 -24.36
C ALA A 34 -2.67 -8.49 -24.32
N LYS A 35 -2.21 -9.57 -23.68
CA LYS A 35 -3.03 -10.79 -23.48
C LYS A 35 -4.21 -10.53 -22.55
N TYR A 36 -4.05 -9.68 -21.53
CA TYR A 36 -5.10 -9.32 -20.57
C TYR A 36 -6.14 -8.36 -21.15
N GLU A 37 -5.86 -7.72 -22.29
CA GLU A 37 -6.87 -6.93 -23.02
C GLU A 37 -7.95 -7.82 -23.66
N ASN A 38 -7.67 -9.12 -23.83
CA ASN A 38 -8.64 -10.08 -24.35
C ASN A 38 -9.59 -10.58 -23.23
N PRO A 39 -10.91 -10.36 -23.34
CA PRO A 39 -11.88 -10.81 -22.33
C PRO A 39 -11.94 -12.32 -22.10
N ASN A 40 -11.43 -13.13 -23.05
CA ASN A 40 -11.38 -14.58 -22.98
C ASN A 40 -9.99 -15.12 -22.58
N TYR A 41 -9.04 -14.24 -22.24
CA TYR A 41 -7.73 -14.68 -21.76
C TYR A 41 -7.87 -15.19 -20.33
N ASP A 42 -7.73 -16.51 -20.18
CA ASP A 42 -7.72 -17.17 -18.89
C ASP A 42 -6.33 -17.05 -18.26
N ALA A 43 -6.09 -15.91 -17.61
CA ALA A 43 -4.86 -15.66 -16.86
C ALA A 43 -4.64 -16.66 -15.71
N ASP A 44 -5.65 -17.45 -15.34
CA ASP A 44 -5.56 -18.44 -14.28
C ASP A 44 -5.06 -19.81 -14.82
N ALA A 45 -5.14 -20.06 -16.13
CA ALA A 45 -4.69 -21.33 -16.72
C ALA A 45 -3.15 -21.50 -16.78
N GLU A 46 -2.38 -20.41 -16.66
CA GLU A 46 -0.91 -20.44 -16.72
C GLU A 46 -0.20 -20.23 -15.36
N LYS A 47 -0.93 -20.18 -14.24
CA LYS A 47 -0.32 -19.85 -12.94
C LYS A 47 0.33 -21.05 -12.26
N ASP A 48 1.57 -20.86 -11.80
CA ASP A 48 2.23 -21.74 -10.84
C ASP A 48 1.52 -21.66 -9.48
N LYS A 49 1.70 -22.66 -8.60
CA LYS A 49 1.00 -22.81 -7.31
C LYS A 49 1.05 -21.56 -6.42
N GLY A 50 2.05 -20.71 -6.58
CA GLY A 50 2.17 -19.44 -5.85
C GLY A 50 1.07 -18.42 -6.22
N GLY A 51 0.63 -18.39 -7.48
CA GLY A 51 -0.44 -17.50 -7.94
C GLY A 51 -1.79 -17.85 -7.33
N ASP A 52 -2.08 -19.14 -7.16
CA ASP A 52 -3.31 -19.61 -6.52
C ASP A 52 -3.35 -19.23 -5.04
N LEU A 53 -2.24 -19.39 -4.32
CA LEU A 53 -2.15 -19.03 -2.90
C LEU A 53 -2.38 -17.53 -2.65
N LEU A 54 -1.85 -16.66 -3.53
CA LEU A 54 -2.08 -15.22 -3.43
C LEU A 54 -3.53 -14.86 -3.73
N LYS A 55 -4.15 -15.52 -4.70
CA LYS A 55 -5.57 -15.34 -5.04
C LYS A 55 -6.47 -15.76 -3.87
N ASP A 56 -6.17 -16.89 -3.23
CA ASP A 56 -6.86 -17.37 -2.04
C ASP A 56 -6.70 -16.39 -0.87
N ALA A 57 -5.48 -15.90 -0.62
CA ALA A 57 -5.23 -14.90 0.42
C ALA A 57 -6.04 -13.61 0.17
N TYR A 58 -6.08 -13.14 -1.07
CA TYR A 58 -6.88 -11.99 -1.47
C TYR A 58 -8.37 -12.18 -1.19
N HIS A 59 -8.96 -13.29 -1.61
CA HIS A 59 -10.37 -13.58 -1.35
C HIS A 59 -10.67 -13.71 0.14
N ASN A 60 -9.82 -14.41 0.90
CA ASN A 60 -9.96 -14.53 2.35
C ASN A 60 -9.92 -13.16 3.06
N ILE A 61 -9.01 -12.27 2.64
CA ILE A 61 -8.93 -10.92 3.19
C ILE A 61 -10.21 -10.15 2.85
N ILE A 62 -10.71 -10.22 1.60
CA ILE A 62 -11.97 -9.56 1.23
C ILE A 62 -13.15 -10.05 2.08
N ASP A 63 -13.27 -11.36 2.29
CA ASP A 63 -14.35 -11.93 3.09
C ASP A 63 -14.29 -11.43 4.54
N ILE A 64 -13.09 -11.39 5.14
CA ILE A 64 -12.88 -10.82 6.47
C ILE A 64 -13.25 -9.33 6.50
N LEU A 65 -12.83 -8.56 5.49
CA LEU A 65 -13.16 -7.13 5.43
C LEU A 65 -14.67 -6.90 5.29
N LYS A 66 -15.37 -7.69 4.48
CA LYS A 66 -16.83 -7.58 4.28
C LYS A 66 -17.63 -8.02 5.52
N GLU A 67 -17.13 -8.99 6.27
CA GLU A 67 -17.76 -9.44 7.52
C GLU A 67 -17.68 -8.35 8.61
N TYR A 68 -16.53 -7.66 8.70
CA TYR A 68 -16.27 -6.76 9.81
C TYR A 68 -16.35 -5.27 9.46
N LEU A 69 -16.38 -4.85 8.21
CA LEU A 69 -16.41 -3.44 7.82
C LEU A 69 -17.60 -3.17 6.91
N ASP A 70 -18.11 -1.94 6.99
CA ASP A 70 -19.17 -1.45 6.11
C ASP A 70 -18.58 -0.34 5.23
N MET A 71 -18.08 -0.74 4.06
CA MET A 71 -17.43 0.11 3.08
C MET A 71 -18.01 -0.12 1.68
N LYS A 72 -17.77 0.82 0.77
CA LYS A 72 -18.10 0.62 -0.65
C LYS A 72 -17.28 -0.54 -1.24
N GLU A 73 -17.85 -1.23 -2.21
CA GLU A 73 -17.22 -2.37 -2.87
C GLU A 73 -15.82 -2.05 -3.44
N GLU A 74 -15.65 -0.86 -4.02
CA GLU A 74 -14.37 -0.37 -4.52
C GLU A 74 -13.25 -0.31 -3.45
N TYR A 75 -13.62 -0.11 -2.18
CA TYR A 75 -12.66 0.03 -1.08
C TYR A 75 -12.18 -1.32 -0.51
N TYR A 76 -12.95 -2.40 -0.65
CA TYR A 76 -12.46 -3.72 -0.22
C TYR A 76 -11.26 -4.17 -1.05
N ASN A 77 -11.32 -3.95 -2.36
CA ASN A 77 -10.26 -4.35 -3.28
C ASN A 77 -8.95 -3.62 -2.99
N ILE A 78 -8.98 -2.29 -2.92
CA ILE A 78 -7.77 -1.50 -2.64
C ILE A 78 -7.22 -1.80 -1.26
N THR A 79 -8.08 -2.01 -0.25
CA THR A 79 -7.65 -2.35 1.11
C THR A 79 -6.99 -3.74 1.16
N ALA A 80 -7.56 -4.74 0.48
CA ALA A 80 -7.00 -6.09 0.44
C ALA A 80 -5.64 -6.11 -0.27
N LEU A 81 -5.52 -5.45 -1.42
CA LEU A 81 -4.25 -5.32 -2.13
C LEU A 81 -3.22 -4.56 -1.31
N TRP A 82 -3.63 -3.49 -0.61
CA TRP A 82 -2.76 -2.75 0.29
C TRP A 82 -2.30 -3.60 1.49
N ILE A 83 -3.15 -4.48 2.04
CA ILE A 83 -2.74 -5.41 3.10
C ILE A 83 -1.69 -6.39 2.55
N ILE A 84 -1.96 -7.01 1.40
CA ILE A 84 -1.04 -7.99 0.78
C ILE A 84 0.30 -7.33 0.46
N GLY A 85 0.28 -6.14 -0.13
CA GLY A 85 1.49 -5.40 -0.50
C GLY A 85 2.39 -5.09 0.70
N THR A 86 1.87 -5.03 1.93
CA THR A 86 2.71 -4.85 3.12
C THR A 86 3.70 -6.00 3.35
N TYR A 87 3.43 -7.21 2.83
CA TYR A 87 4.34 -8.36 2.92
C TYR A 87 5.50 -8.26 1.94
N PHE A 88 5.37 -7.44 0.90
CA PHE A 88 6.34 -7.23 -0.18
C PHE A 88 6.89 -5.79 -0.18
N HIS A 89 6.65 -5.03 0.89
CA HIS A 89 6.92 -3.59 0.93
C HIS A 89 8.40 -3.25 0.70
N GLN A 90 9.32 -4.18 0.98
CA GLN A 90 10.77 -4.01 0.81
C GLN A 90 11.20 -4.09 -0.65
N ASP A 91 10.38 -4.71 -1.49
CA ASP A 91 10.63 -4.85 -2.93
C ASP A 91 10.20 -3.61 -3.71
N PHE A 92 9.49 -2.68 -3.06
CA PHE A 92 9.06 -1.41 -3.66
C PHE A 92 9.92 -0.23 -3.17
N PRO A 93 10.31 0.70 -4.06
CA PRO A 93 11.08 1.89 -3.68
C PRO A 93 10.27 2.86 -2.80
N SER A 94 8.94 2.80 -2.89
CA SER A 94 8.03 3.50 -2.00
C SER A 94 6.75 2.71 -1.83
N TYR A 95 6.08 2.88 -0.70
CA TYR A 95 4.83 2.20 -0.39
C TYR A 95 3.74 3.23 -0.04
N PRO A 96 2.53 3.13 -0.61
CA PRO A 96 1.52 4.17 -0.45
C PRO A 96 0.97 4.23 0.98
N TYR A 97 0.63 5.43 1.45
CA TYR A 97 -0.13 5.60 2.68
C TYR A 97 -1.62 5.37 2.45
N LEU A 98 -2.25 4.59 3.33
CA LEU A 98 -3.70 4.40 3.34
C LEU A 98 -4.35 5.36 4.35
N PHE A 99 -4.93 6.46 3.84
CA PHE A 99 -5.55 7.49 4.68
C PHE A 99 -7.07 7.32 4.76
N PHE A 100 -7.58 7.21 5.99
CA PHE A 100 -9.02 7.14 6.26
C PHE A 100 -9.56 8.49 6.73
N ASN A 101 -10.27 9.19 5.85
CA ASN A 101 -11.01 10.40 6.20
C ASN A 101 -12.46 10.05 6.53
N ALA A 102 -12.81 10.00 7.80
CA ALA A 102 -14.16 9.64 8.23
C ALA A 102 -14.55 10.37 9.52
N MET A 103 -15.85 10.65 9.66
CA MET A 103 -16.39 11.35 10.83
C MET A 103 -16.24 10.51 12.11
N LYS A 104 -16.20 11.15 13.28
CA LYS A 104 -16.18 10.45 14.57
C LYS A 104 -17.40 9.52 14.68
N GLY A 105 -17.17 8.26 15.06
CA GLY A 105 -18.21 7.23 15.17
C GLY A 105 -18.47 6.43 13.90
N SER A 106 -17.74 6.68 12.80
CA SER A 106 -17.85 5.95 11.53
C SER A 106 -17.19 4.57 11.49
N GLY A 107 -16.60 4.11 12.61
CA GLY A 107 -15.85 2.85 12.64
C GLY A 107 -14.39 2.96 12.21
N LYS A 108 -13.85 4.16 11.95
CA LYS A 108 -12.43 4.36 11.54
C LYS A 108 -11.42 3.57 12.38
N SER A 109 -11.49 3.66 13.71
CA SER A 109 -10.56 2.94 14.58
C SER A 109 -10.69 1.42 14.46
N ARG A 110 -11.90 0.90 14.19
CA ARG A 110 -12.12 -0.53 13.90
C ARG A 110 -11.49 -0.92 12.56
N THR A 111 -11.69 -0.11 11.53
CA THR A 111 -11.08 -0.30 10.21
C THR A 111 -9.56 -0.34 10.29
N ILE A 112 -8.95 0.66 10.93
CA ILE A 112 -7.49 0.73 11.09
C ILE A 112 -6.98 -0.48 11.89
N ASN A 113 -7.65 -0.86 12.98
CA ASN A 113 -7.27 -2.04 13.78
C ASN A 113 -7.26 -3.33 12.95
N LEU A 114 -8.33 -3.56 12.17
CA LEU A 114 -8.46 -4.76 11.37
C LEU A 114 -7.37 -4.83 10.29
N ILE A 115 -7.16 -3.73 9.56
CA ILE A 115 -6.13 -3.64 8.52
C ILE A 115 -4.74 -3.89 9.11
N THR A 116 -4.44 -3.26 10.25
CA THR A 116 -3.15 -3.41 10.93
C THR A 116 -2.92 -4.85 11.39
N THR A 117 -3.97 -5.53 11.85
CA THR A 117 -3.89 -6.93 12.29
C THR A 117 -3.58 -7.88 11.14
N LEU A 118 -4.07 -7.58 9.93
CA LEU A 118 -3.84 -8.40 8.74
C LEU A 118 -2.51 -8.07 8.04
N ALA A 119 -2.00 -6.85 8.22
CA ALA A 119 -0.78 -6.36 7.60
C ALA A 119 0.51 -6.95 8.22
N LYS A 120 1.60 -6.94 7.45
CA LYS A 120 2.91 -7.40 7.91
C LYS A 120 3.43 -6.51 9.03
N ASP A 121 3.77 -7.15 10.15
CA ASP A 121 4.34 -6.55 11.36
C ASP A 121 3.58 -5.29 11.82
N GLY A 122 2.25 -5.36 11.75
CA GLY A 122 1.36 -4.27 12.07
C GLY A 122 1.38 -3.88 13.55
N SER A 123 1.47 -2.58 13.82
CA SER A 123 1.35 -2.01 15.16
C SER A 123 0.49 -0.76 15.16
N MET A 124 -0.38 -0.63 16.16
CA MET A 124 -1.22 0.56 16.35
C MET A 124 -0.61 1.48 17.41
N GLN A 125 -0.59 2.77 17.11
CA GLN A 125 -0.16 3.82 18.04
C GLN A 125 -1.25 4.89 18.17
N ASN A 126 -1.60 5.22 19.42
CA ASN A 126 -2.57 6.27 19.75
C ASN A 126 -1.92 7.66 19.87
N SER A 127 -0.60 7.71 20.07
CA SER A 127 0.16 8.95 20.15
C SER A 127 1.54 8.73 19.55
N MET A 128 1.88 9.49 18.51
CA MET A 128 3.12 9.30 17.78
C MET A 128 4.20 10.25 18.27
N THR A 129 5.42 9.72 18.40
CA THR A 129 6.65 10.51 18.59
C THR A 129 7.62 10.17 17.46
N GLU A 130 8.50 11.10 17.08
CA GLU A 130 9.52 10.88 16.05
C GLU A 130 10.35 9.62 16.33
N ALA A 131 10.71 9.41 17.60
CA ALA A 131 11.50 8.25 18.02
C ALA A 131 10.78 6.91 17.80
N VAL A 132 9.44 6.88 17.86
CA VAL A 132 8.65 5.68 17.55
C VAL A 132 8.61 5.45 16.04
N LEU A 133 8.46 6.51 15.24
CA LEU A 133 8.48 6.43 13.78
C LEU A 133 9.80 5.83 13.29
N PHE A 134 10.94 6.37 13.73
CA PHE A 134 12.27 5.89 13.33
C PHE A 134 12.59 4.44 13.72
N ARG A 135 11.92 3.88 14.74
CA ARG A 135 12.15 2.50 15.18
C ARG A 135 11.22 1.47 14.53
N THR A 136 10.13 1.92 13.91
CA THR A 136 9.14 1.01 13.35
C THR A 136 9.63 0.47 12.01
N LYS A 137 9.60 -0.85 11.82
CA LYS A 137 10.08 -1.55 10.61
C LYS A 137 8.97 -2.26 9.83
N GLY A 138 7.72 -1.96 10.14
CA GLY A 138 6.53 -2.61 9.59
C GLY A 138 5.36 -1.64 9.46
N THR A 139 4.15 -2.19 9.39
CA THR A 139 2.95 -1.37 9.22
C THR A 139 2.63 -0.56 10.48
N LEU A 140 2.64 0.76 10.36
CA LEU A 140 2.31 1.67 11.46
C LEU A 140 0.93 2.28 11.26
N ALA A 141 0.02 1.99 12.16
CA ALA A 141 -1.29 2.64 12.22
C ALA A 141 -1.26 3.82 13.20
N ILE A 142 -1.66 4.99 12.72
CA ILE A 142 -1.76 6.22 13.49
C ILE A 142 -3.25 6.56 13.63
N ASP A 143 -3.82 6.33 14.80
CA ASP A 143 -5.15 6.88 15.10
C ASP A 143 -5.03 8.33 15.61
N GLU A 144 -6.13 9.08 15.53
CA GLU A 144 -6.21 10.47 16.00
C GLU A 144 -5.12 11.42 15.43
N PHE A 145 -4.68 11.20 14.18
CA PHE A 145 -3.68 12.03 13.51
C PHE A 145 -3.97 13.55 13.58
N GLU A 146 -5.25 13.95 13.57
CA GLU A 146 -5.67 15.34 13.73
C GLU A 146 -5.19 15.99 15.05
N GLY A 147 -5.09 15.19 16.12
CA GLY A 147 -4.62 15.64 17.44
C GLY A 147 -3.11 15.93 17.49
N VAL A 148 -2.32 15.29 16.61
CA VAL A 148 -0.86 15.48 16.50
C VAL A 148 -0.53 16.93 16.12
N SER A 149 -1.41 17.62 15.40
CA SER A 149 -1.24 19.00 14.95
C SER A 149 -1.20 20.05 16.07
N ARG A 150 -1.68 19.75 17.28
CA ARG A 150 -1.95 20.81 18.29
C ARG A 150 -0.78 21.17 19.19
N LYS A 151 0.30 20.38 19.24
CA LYS A 151 1.49 20.67 20.09
C LYS A 151 2.77 20.13 19.45
N GLY A 152 3.66 21.02 18.99
CA GLY A 152 5.11 20.76 18.87
C GLY A 152 5.58 19.71 17.85
N ASN A 153 4.72 19.18 16.99
CA ASN A 153 5.04 18.09 16.06
C ASN A 153 5.16 18.55 14.60
N GLU A 154 5.72 19.74 14.34
CA GLU A 154 5.93 20.23 12.97
C GLU A 154 6.85 19.30 12.19
N ASN A 155 7.96 18.88 12.80
CA ASN A 155 8.90 17.90 12.26
C ASN A 155 8.24 16.55 11.92
N LEU A 156 7.25 16.11 12.71
CA LEU A 156 6.58 14.84 12.48
C LEU A 156 5.72 14.87 11.21
N ARG A 157 5.26 16.05 10.79
CA ARG A 157 4.60 16.26 9.50
C ARG A 157 5.56 16.29 8.32
N GLU A 158 6.79 16.74 8.54
CA GLU A 158 7.83 16.72 7.51
C GLU A 158 8.34 15.29 7.25
N LEU A 159 8.19 14.40 8.22
CA LEU A 159 8.62 13.00 8.14
C LEU A 159 7.59 12.05 7.52
N LEU A 160 6.34 12.48 7.32
CA LEU A 160 5.23 11.67 6.79
C LEU A 160 4.81 12.15 5.42
#